data_AF-A0ABD5DI13-F1
#
_entry.id   AF-A0ABD5DI13-F1
#
_cell.length_a   1.000
_cell.length_b   1.000
_cell.length_c   1.000
_cell.angle_alpha   90.00
_cell.angle_beta   90.00
_cell.angle_gamma   90.00
#
_symmetry.space_group_name_H-M   'P 1'
#
loop_
_entity.id
_entity.type
_entity.pdbx_description
1 polymer ?
#
loop_
_entity_poly.entity_id
_entity_poly.type
_entity_poly.pdbx_seq_one_letter_code
_entity_poly.pdbx_strand_id
1 'polypeptide(L)' 'EQPRVDASAEGLASLQPTFDRLGSVTAGNASSINDGAAAVMMMSEAKALELGLPILARIRAFASVGVDPALMGIA' A
#
# COMPACT_ATOMS: atom_id res chain seq x y z
N GLU A 1 14.00 -1.27 6.03
CA GLU A 1 15.18 -0.72 5.32
C GLU A 1 14.87 0.45 4.40
N GLN A 2 13.68 0.48 3.79
CA GLN A 2 13.36 1.42 2.71
C GLN A 2 13.11 2.89 3.13
N PRO A 3 12.54 3.22 4.32
CA PRO A 3 12.34 4.61 4.71
C PRO A 3 13.64 5.42 4.70
N ARG A 4 13.63 6.55 3.98
CA ARG A 4 14.74 7.51 3.93
C ARG A 4 14.54 8.55 5.03
N VAL A 5 15.40 8.51 6.05
CA VAL A 5 15.31 9.38 7.24
C VAL A 5 15.76 10.83 6.97
N ASP A 6 16.42 11.05 5.85
CA ASP A 6 16.99 12.31 5.38
C ASP A 6 16.16 12.98 4.28
N ALA A 7 14.93 12.50 4.05
CA ALA A 7 14.03 13.07 3.04
C ALA A 7 13.76 14.56 3.32
N SER A 8 13.89 15.39 2.28
CA SER A 8 13.63 16.83 2.30
C SER A 8 12.82 17.25 1.07
N ALA A 9 12.09 18.36 1.16
CA ALA A 9 11.32 18.88 0.04
C ALA A 9 12.23 19.24 -1.14
N GLU A 10 13.37 19.87 -0.86
CA GLU A 10 14.38 20.26 -1.84
C GLU A 10 14.99 19.04 -2.52
N GLY A 11 15.30 18.00 -1.74
CA GLY A 11 15.79 16.71 -2.25
C GLY A 11 14.80 16.06 -3.21
N LEU A 12 13.53 15.97 -2.81
CA LEU A 12 12.47 15.38 -3.64
C LEU A 12 12.21 16.19 -4.93
N ALA A 13 12.25 17.52 -4.84
CA ALA A 13 12.04 18.41 -6.00
C ALA A 13 13.16 18.29 -7.05
N SER A 14 14.36 17.88 -6.65
CA SER A 14 15.50 17.70 -7.56
C SER A 14 15.45 16.41 -8.38
N LEU A 15 14.57 15.47 -8.03
CA LEU A 15 14.51 14.15 -8.66
C LEU A 15 13.96 14.24 -10.09
N GLN A 16 14.58 13.48 -11.00
CA GLN A 16 14.15 13.41 -12.39
C GLN A 16 12.88 12.55 -12.54
N PRO A 17 11.94 12.92 -13.43
CA PRO A 17 10.81 12.09 -13.78
C PRO A 17 11.24 10.69 -14.28
N THR A 18 10.55 9.64 -13.83
CA THR A 18 10.95 8.25 -14.08
C THR A 18 10.29 7.63 -15.30
N PHE A 19 9.03 7.98 -15.61
CA PHE A 19 8.25 7.31 -16.65
C PHE A 19 7.98 8.16 -17.90
N ASP A 20 7.79 9.46 -17.72
CA ASP A 20 7.62 10.44 -18.80
C ASP A 20 8.55 11.62 -18.52
N ARG A 21 9.25 12.11 -19.55
CA ARG A 21 10.17 13.25 -19.45
C ARG A 21 9.50 14.53 -18.97
N LEU A 22 8.22 14.71 -19.28
CA LEU A 22 7.41 15.85 -18.82
C LEU A 22 6.48 15.47 -17.66
N GLY A 23 6.61 14.26 -17.13
CA GLY A 23 5.78 13.74 -16.05
C GLY A 23 6.20 14.24 -14.67
N SER A 24 5.38 13.92 -13.67
CA SER A 24 5.59 14.31 -12.27
C SER A 24 6.01 13.16 -11.35
N VAL A 25 5.95 11.91 -11.84
CA VAL A 25 6.26 10.72 -11.04
C VAL A 25 7.77 10.50 -11.00
N THR A 26 8.35 10.39 -9.81
CA THR A 26 9.77 10.18 -9.54
C THR A 26 9.96 9.01 -8.59
N ALA A 27 11.18 8.51 -8.46
CA ALA A 27 11.51 7.47 -7.49
C ALA A 27 11.27 7.88 -6.02
N GLY A 28 11.13 9.18 -5.74
CA GLY A 28 10.88 9.70 -4.39
C GLY A 28 9.41 9.81 -4.02
N ASN A 29 8.50 9.80 -5.00
CA ASN A 29 7.05 9.90 -4.78
C ASN A 29 6.26 8.65 -5.21
N ALA A 30 6.95 7.62 -5.71
CA ALA A 30 6.40 6.30 -5.97
C ALA A 30 6.91 5.28 -4.93
N SER A 31 6.14 4.21 -4.71
CA SER A 31 6.59 3.08 -3.90
C SER A 31 7.79 2.38 -4.57
N SER A 32 8.71 1.86 -3.76
CA SER A 32 9.86 1.09 -4.27
C SER A 32 9.48 -0.36 -4.58
N ILE A 33 10.40 -1.07 -5.27
CA ILE A 33 10.30 -2.53 -5.45
C ILE A 33 10.75 -3.19 -4.14
N ASN A 34 9.96 -4.12 -3.63
CA ASN A 34 10.17 -4.71 -2.31
C ASN A 34 9.98 -6.22 -2.33
N ASP A 35 10.76 -6.89 -1.48
CA ASP A 35 10.63 -8.31 -1.16
C ASP A 35 10.07 -8.48 0.25
N GLY A 36 9.03 -9.30 0.41
CA GLY A 36 8.41 -9.53 1.72
C GLY A 36 7.27 -10.55 1.69
N ALA A 37 6.87 -11.02 2.88
CA ALA A 37 5.73 -11.91 3.07
C ALA A 37 4.84 -11.40 4.21
N ALA A 38 3.53 -11.64 4.10
CA ALA A 38 2.54 -11.31 5.13
C ALA A 38 1.52 -12.44 5.25
N ALA A 39 1.01 -12.67 6.47
CA ALA A 39 -0.04 -13.64 6.74
C ALA A 39 -1.03 -13.09 7.77
N VAL A 40 -2.31 -13.38 7.58
CA VAL A 40 -3.39 -13.04 8.52
C VAL A 40 -4.24 -14.29 8.75
N MET A 41 -4.50 -14.61 10.01
CA MET A 41 -5.43 -15.70 10.37
C MET A 41 -6.85 -15.15 10.39
N MET A 42 -7.70 -15.71 9.54
CA MET A 42 -9.11 -15.34 9.43
C MET A 42 -9.98 -16.39 10.08
N MET A 43 -10.96 -15.95 10.88
CA MET A 43 -11.89 -16.82 11.59
C MET A 43 -13.27 -16.19 11.64
N SER A 44 -14.31 -17.02 11.81
CA SER A 44 -15.58 -16.50 12.31
C SER A 44 -15.40 -16.05 13.77
N GLU A 45 -16.11 -14.99 14.15
CA GLU A 45 -16.09 -14.47 15.53
C GLU A 45 -16.48 -15.55 16.54
N ALA A 46 -17.52 -16.34 16.24
CA ALA A 46 -17.96 -17.43 17.10
C ALA A 46 -16.86 -18.47 17.35
N LYS A 47 -16.09 -18.86 16.31
CA LYS A 47 -15.03 -19.84 16.48
C LYS A 47 -13.83 -19.28 17.23
N ALA A 48 -13.49 -18.01 16.99
CA ALA A 48 -12.43 -17.34 17.74
C ALA A 48 -12.77 -17.26 19.23
N LEU A 49 -14.01 -16.93 19.59
CA LEU A 49 -14.49 -16.91 20.98
C LEU A 49 -14.51 -18.30 21.61
N GLU A 50 -15.00 -19.33 20.90
CA GLU A 50 -15.00 -20.73 21.36
C GLU A 50 -13.59 -21.21 21.71
N LEU A 51 -12.61 -20.85 20.89
CA LEU A 51 -11.20 -21.21 21.09
C LEU A 51 -10.44 -20.25 22.02
N GLY A 52 -11.09 -19.21 22.55
CA GLY A 52 -10.44 -18.20 23.41
C GLY A 52 -9.34 -17.40 22.71
N LEU A 53 -9.40 -17.23 21.39
CA LEU A 53 -8.39 -16.53 20.60
C LEU A 53 -8.60 -15.01 20.62
N PRO A 54 -7.52 -14.20 20.62
CA PRO A 54 -7.63 -12.75 20.60
C PRO A 54 -8.18 -12.26 19.24
N ILE A 55 -9.14 -11.35 19.29
CA ILE A 55 -9.72 -10.72 18.10
C ILE A 55 -9.11 -9.33 17.96
N LEU A 56 -8.29 -9.12 16.93
CA LEU A 56 -7.60 -7.85 16.68
C LEU A 56 -8.48 -6.84 15.95
N ALA A 57 -9.32 -7.31 15.02
CA ALA A 57 -10.19 -6.48 14.19
C ALA A 57 -11.33 -7.32 13.58
N ARG A 58 -12.31 -6.63 12.97
CA ARG A 58 -13.42 -7.24 12.21
C ARG A 58 -13.51 -6.64 10.81
N ILE A 59 -13.59 -7.50 9.79
CA ILE A 59 -13.96 -7.06 8.43
C ILE A 59 -15.46 -6.75 8.41
N ARG A 60 -15.83 -5.49 8.23
CA ARG A 60 -17.22 -5.02 8.20
C ARG A 60 -17.83 -5.13 6.80
N ALA A 61 -17.07 -4.75 5.78
CA ALA A 61 -17.44 -4.80 4.37
C ALA A 61 -16.16 -4.75 3.52
N PHE A 62 -16.28 -5.16 2.25
CA PHE A 62 -15.26 -4.98 1.22
C PHE A 62 -15.97 -4.78 -0.13
N ALA A 63 -15.30 -4.13 -1.08
CA ALA A 63 -15.80 -3.93 -2.44
C ALA A 63 -14.67 -4.06 -3.45
N SER A 64 -15.01 -4.44 -4.68
CA SER A 64 -14.10 -4.46 -5.82
C SER A 64 -14.82 -3.89 -7.03
N VAL A 65 -14.17 -3.00 -7.76
CA VAL A 65 -14.74 -2.28 -8.90
C VAL A 65 -13.77 -2.31 -10.09
N GLY A 66 -14.32 -2.24 -11.30
CA GLY A 66 -13.53 -2.12 -12.52
C GLY A 66 -13.44 -0.66 -12.97
N VAL A 67 -12.28 -0.26 -13.49
CA VAL A 67 -12.03 1.05 -14.11
C VAL A 67 -11.25 0.86 -15.42
N ASP A 68 -11.11 1.94 -16.19
CA ASP A 68 -10.20 1.97 -17.33
C ASP A 68 -8.76 1.64 -16.86
N PRO A 69 -8.09 0.64 -17.45
CA PRO A 69 -6.70 0.32 -17.12
C PRO A 69 -5.74 1.51 -17.18
N ALA A 70 -6.00 2.49 -18.04
CA ALA A 70 -5.20 3.71 -18.14
C ALA A 70 -5.30 4.61 -16.90
N LEU A 71 -6.31 4.41 -16.04
CA LEU A 71 -6.62 5.22 -14.87
C LEU A 71 -6.71 4.38 -13.58
N MET A 72 -6.01 3.24 -13.50
CA MET A 72 -6.17 2.25 -12.42
C MET A 72 -6.05 2.79 -10.98
N GLY A 73 -5.39 3.93 -10.74
CA GLY A 73 -5.14 4.48 -9.42
C GLY A 73 -6.28 5.30 -8.78
N ILE A 74 -7.48 5.34 -9.37
CA ILE A 74 -8.58 6.23 -8.94
C ILE A 74 -9.63 5.57 -8.03
N ALA A 75 -9.63 4.25 -7.88
CA ALA A 75 -10.72 3.49 -7.27
C ALA A 75 -10.25 2.53 -6.17
#